data_AF-A0A8B2SAJ4-F1
#
_entry.id   AF-A0A8B2SAJ4-F1
#
_cell.length_a   1.000
_cell.length_b   1.000
_cell.length_c   1.000
_cell.angle_alpha   90.00
_cell.angle_beta   90.00
_cell.angle_gamma   90.00
#
_symmetry.space_group_name_H-M   'P 1'
#
loop_
_entity.id
_entity.type
_entity.pdbx_description
1 polymer ?
#
loop_
_entity_poly.entity_id
_entity_poly.type
_entity_poly.pdbx_seq_one_letter_code
_entity_poly.pdbx_strand_id
1 'polypeptide(L)' 'MSTPEFATAENNQELAQEVNCLKALLTLMLQAMGQADAGRVIIKMEKQIAEMEDQAESAVFANTVKQIKQAYRQ' A
#
# COMPACT_ATOMS: atom_id res chain seq x y z
N MET A 1 -15.27 7.35 20.78
CA MET A 1 -15.42 6.38 19.69
C MET A 1 -14.38 5.29 19.91
N SER A 2 -14.76 4.02 19.90
CA SER A 2 -13.80 2.92 19.99
C SER A 2 -13.03 2.82 18.67
N THR A 3 -11.71 2.90 18.74
CA THR A 3 -10.86 2.65 17.58
C THR A 3 -11.08 1.20 17.14
N PRO A 4 -11.45 0.92 15.89
CA PRO A 4 -11.57 -0.46 15.43
C PRO A 4 -10.19 -1.14 15.54
N GLU A 5 -10.15 -2.29 16.18
CA GLU A 5 -8.94 -3.10 16.31
C GLU A 5 -8.89 -4.07 15.12
N PHE A 6 -7.86 -3.94 14.29
CA PHE A 6 -7.62 -4.86 13.17
C PHE A 6 -6.61 -5.90 13.64
N ALA A 7 -7.10 -7.09 13.99
CA ALA A 7 -6.23 -8.20 14.32
C ALA A 7 -5.42 -8.63 13.09
N THR A 8 -4.20 -9.07 13.33
CA THR A 8 -3.33 -9.66 12.31
C THR A 8 -2.94 -11.07 12.73
N ALA A 9 -2.76 -11.96 11.77
CA ALA A 9 -2.31 -13.32 12.08
C ALA A 9 -0.94 -13.34 12.78
N GLU A 10 -0.79 -14.19 13.79
CA GLU A 10 0.50 -14.37 14.51
C GLU A 10 1.54 -15.11 13.67
N ASN A 11 1.09 -15.87 12.66
CA ASN A 11 1.99 -16.62 11.79
C ASN A 11 2.32 -15.82 10.52
N ASN A 12 3.58 -15.87 10.13
CA ASN A 12 4.11 -15.07 9.02
C ASN A 12 3.47 -15.40 7.66
N GLN A 13 2.98 -16.63 7.46
CA GLN A 13 2.38 -17.02 6.18
C GLN A 13 1.01 -16.38 5.99
N GLU A 14 0.13 -16.47 6.99
CA GLU A 14 -1.18 -15.83 6.97
C GLU A 14 -1.04 -14.31 7.02
N LEU A 15 -0.09 -13.77 7.79
CA LEU A 15 0.21 -12.33 7.79
C LEU A 15 0.61 -11.84 6.39
N ALA A 16 1.47 -12.60 5.68
CA ALA A 16 1.83 -12.26 4.32
C ALA A 16 0.63 -12.32 3.35
N GLN A 17 -0.31 -13.23 3.57
CA GLN A 17 -1.56 -13.30 2.81
C GLN A 17 -2.46 -12.09 3.10
N GLU A 18 -2.61 -11.69 4.37
CA GLU A 18 -3.33 -10.47 4.76
C GLU A 18 -2.73 -9.23 4.08
N VAL A 19 -1.40 -9.09 4.10
CA VAL A 19 -0.69 -8.00 3.43
C VAL A 19 -0.92 -8.02 1.91
N ASN A 20 -0.94 -9.19 1.28
CA ASN A 20 -1.27 -9.31 -0.14
C ASN A 20 -2.73 -8.90 -0.44
N CYS A 21 -3.67 -9.29 0.41
CA CYS A 21 -5.06 -8.85 0.31
C CYS A 21 -5.19 -7.33 0.46
N LEU A 22 -4.46 -6.72 1.40
CA LEU A 22 -4.44 -5.26 1.56
C LEU A 22 -3.89 -4.54 0.32
N LYS A 23 -2.84 -5.05 -0.31
CA LYS A 23 -2.32 -4.51 -1.58
C LYS A 23 -3.37 -4.60 -2.70
N ALA A 24 -4.10 -5.72 -2.78
CA ALA A 24 -5.17 -5.90 -3.75
C ALA A 24 -6.33 -4.92 -3.50
N LEU A 25 -6.77 -4.78 -2.25
CA LEU A 25 -7.81 -3.82 -1.86
C LEU A 25 -7.42 -2.38 -2.22
N LEU A 26 -6.18 -1.98 -1.92
CA LEU A 26 -5.68 -0.66 -2.30
C LEU A 26 -5.62 -0.47 -3.82
N THR A 27 -5.23 -1.50 -4.57
CA THR A 27 -5.23 -1.47 -6.04
C THR A 27 -6.64 -1.26 -6.59
N LEU A 28 -7.63 -2.00 -6.08
CA LEU A 28 -9.04 -1.85 -6.48
C LEU A 28 -9.57 -0.44 -6.15
N MET A 29 -9.21 0.10 -4.99
CA MET A 29 -9.57 1.47 -4.63
C MET A 29 -8.97 2.50 -5.61
N LEU A 30 -7.70 2.34 -5.99
CA LEU A 30 -7.06 3.21 -6.99
C LEU A 30 -7.71 3.08 -8.37
N GLN A 31 -8.11 1.88 -8.79
CA GLN A 31 -8.80 1.65 -10.07
C GLN A 31 -10.22 2.27 -10.09
N ALA A 32 -10.89 2.33 -8.93
CA ALA A 32 -12.19 2.96 -8.80
C ALA A 32 -12.12 4.51 -8.80
N MET A 33 -10.93 5.10 -8.62
CA MET A 33 -10.73 6.55 -8.70
C MET A 33 -10.60 7.03 -10.15
N GLY A 34 -10.92 8.30 -10.40
CA GLY A 34 -10.58 8.94 -11.67
C GLY A 34 -9.05 8.93 -11.90
N GLN A 35 -8.63 8.77 -13.16
CA GLN A 35 -7.21 8.63 -13.52
C GLN A 35 -6.31 9.72 -12.92
N ALA A 36 -6.78 10.98 -12.92
CA ALA A 36 -6.03 12.10 -12.36
C ALA A 36 -5.86 11.99 -10.83
N ASP A 37 -6.90 11.52 -10.12
CA ASP A 37 -6.86 11.37 -8.68
C ASP A 37 -6.01 10.16 -8.26
N ALA A 38 -6.13 9.03 -8.97
CA ALA A 38 -5.25 7.88 -8.78
C ALA A 38 -3.78 8.26 -8.98
N GLY A 39 -3.47 9.04 -10.03
CA GLY A 39 -2.12 9.57 -10.28
C GLY A 39 -1.60 10.45 -9.14
N ARG A 40 -2.45 11.33 -8.58
CA ARG A 40 -2.10 12.17 -7.43
C ARG A 40 -1.79 11.34 -6.19
N VAL A 41 -2.59 10.31 -5.90
CA VAL A 41 -2.35 9.42 -4.75
C VAL A 41 -0.99 8.72 -4.88
N ILE A 42 -0.67 8.19 -6.07
CA ILE A 42 0.62 7.52 -6.32
C ILE A 42 1.79 8.49 -6.11
N ILE A 43 1.71 9.71 -6.65
CA ILE A 43 2.77 10.73 -6.47
C ILE A 43 2.94 11.08 -4.99
N LYS A 44 1.84 11.18 -4.23
CA LYS A 44 1.89 11.46 -2.80
C LYS A 44 2.59 10.35 -2.02
N MET A 45 2.32 9.08 -2.36
CA MET A 45 3.01 7.93 -1.76
C MET A 45 4.52 7.97 -2.06
N GLU A 46 4.91 8.24 -3.31
CA GLU A 46 6.32 8.36 -3.71
C GLU A 46 7.04 9.50 -2.99
N LYS A 47 6.37 10.65 -2.83
CA LYS A 47 6.92 11.77 -2.06
C LYS A 47 7.11 11.40 -0.60
N GLN A 48 6.13 10.74 0.02
CA GLN A 48 6.23 10.30 1.41
C GLN A 48 7.43 9.38 1.61
N ILE A 49 7.64 8.40 0.72
CA ILE A 49 8.79 7.49 0.74
C ILE A 49 10.12 8.23 0.71
N ALA A 50 10.22 9.29 -0.11
CA ALA A 50 11.43 10.10 -0.23
C ALA A 50 11.71 10.98 1.00
N GLU A 51 10.68 11.28 1.79
CA GLU A 51 10.78 12.09 3.02
C GLU A 51 10.97 11.21 4.28
N MET A 52 10.99 9.88 4.15
CA MET A 52 11.20 8.96 5.27
C MET A 52 12.66 8.92 5.73
N GLU A 53 12.87 9.03 7.04
CA GLU A 53 14.20 8.97 7.65
C GLU A 53 14.72 7.52 7.77
N ASP A 54 13.84 6.56 8.07
CA ASP A 54 14.20 5.14 8.15
C ASP A 54 14.32 4.53 6.75
N GLN A 55 15.56 4.19 6.38
CA GLN A 55 15.86 3.61 5.07
C GLN A 55 15.28 2.20 4.89
N ALA A 56 15.20 1.39 5.95
CA ALA A 56 14.64 0.05 5.87
C ALA A 56 13.12 0.11 5.65
N GLU A 57 12.44 0.98 6.41
CA GLU A 57 11.00 1.19 6.25
C GLU A 57 10.68 1.80 4.87
N SER A 58 11.46 2.80 4.44
CA SER A 58 11.35 3.41 3.11
C SER A 58 11.50 2.38 2.00
N ALA A 59 12.45 1.44 2.10
CA ALA A 59 12.65 0.37 1.11
C ALA A 59 11.46 -0.59 1.04
N VAL A 60 10.89 -0.98 2.19
CA VAL A 60 9.70 -1.85 2.26
C VAL A 60 8.49 -1.15 1.63
N PHE A 61 8.30 0.14 1.95
CA PHE A 61 7.20 0.93 1.40
C PHE A 61 7.37 1.15 -0.11
N ALA A 62 8.58 1.48 -0.57
CA ALA A 62 8.89 1.61 -1.99
C ALA A 62 8.58 0.34 -2.79
N ASN A 63 8.98 -0.83 -2.27
CA ASN A 63 8.69 -2.11 -2.90
C ASN A 63 7.16 -2.38 -2.95
N THR A 64 6.46 -2.07 -1.86
CA THR A 64 5.00 -2.24 -1.77
C THR A 64 4.26 -1.35 -2.79
N VAL A 65 4.60 -0.06 -2.87
CA VAL A 65 4.01 0.86 -3.85
C VAL A 65 4.33 0.44 -5.28
N LYS A 66 5.55 -0.05 -5.54
CA LYS A 66 5.93 -0.59 -6.86
C LYS A 66 5.00 -1.74 -7.29
N GLN A 67 4.72 -2.69 -6.39
CA GLN A 67 3.82 -3.82 -6.67
C GLN A 67 2.39 -3.34 -6.97
N ILE A 68 1.86 -2.40 -6.18
CA ILE A 68 0.54 -1.81 -6.39
C ILE A 68 0.47 -1.07 -7.73
N LYS A 69 1.49 -0.26 -8.07
CA LYS A 69 1.55 0.46 -9.35
C LYS A 69 1.58 -0.50 -10.54
N GLN A 70 2.26 -1.63 -10.42
CA GLN A 70 2.28 -2.66 -11.46
C GLN A 70 0.91 -3.30 -11.65
N ALA A 71 0.22 -3.65 -10.56
CA ALA A 71 -1.12 -4.22 -10.60
C ALA A 71 -2.18 -3.22 -11.11
N TYR A 72 -2.09 -1.95 -10.71
CA TYR A 72 -3.01 -0.88 -11.13
C TYR A 72 -2.97 -0.62 -12.64
N ARG A 73 -1.81 -0.80 -13.29
CA ARG A 73 -1.61 -0.53 -14.73
C ARG A 73 -2.10 -1.66 -15.63
N GLN A 74 -2.39 -2.83 -15.07
CA GLN A 74 -2.99 -3.96 -15.78
C GLN A 74 -4.50 -3.72 -15.94
#